data_AF-A0A1S6PCT9-F1
#
_entry.id   AF-A0A1S6PCT9-F1
#
_cell.length_a   1.000
_cell.length_b   1.000
_cell.length_c   1.000
_cell.angle_alpha   90.00
_cell.angle_beta   90.00
_cell.angle_gamma   90.00
#
_symmetry.space_group_name_H-M   'P 1'
#
loop_
_entity.id
_entity.type
_entity.pdbx_description
1 polymer ?
#
loop_
_entity_poly.entity_id
_entity_poly.type
_entity_poly.pdbx_seq_one_letter_code
_entity_poly.pdbx_strand_id
1 'polypeptide(L)'
;SGLVRVPYRIAYGFSRAKRDIIKKAMETFHQKTCIRFVPQLPHEMTFLEIESREGCWSYVGKRGYRQVVSLNARGCVYHGIVQHELLHALGFYHEHTRSDRDQHVIINWR
;
A
#
# COMPACT_ATOMS: atom_id res chain seq x y z
N SER A 1 -23.72 -2.64 -1.24
CA SER A 1 -22.97 -1.44 -0.82
C SER A 1 -21.79 -1.28 -1.77
N GLY A 2 -21.52 -0.08 -2.29
CA GLY A 2 -20.44 0.17 -3.27
C GLY A 2 -19.03 0.23 -2.66
N LEU A 3 -18.76 -0.55 -1.60
CA LEU A 3 -17.49 -0.56 -0.88
C LEU A 3 -16.53 -1.59 -1.45
N VAL A 4 -15.25 -1.24 -1.52
CA VAL A 4 -14.17 -2.15 -1.92
C VAL A 4 -13.42 -2.59 -0.66
N ARG A 5 -13.54 -3.86 -0.30
CA ARG A 5 -12.83 -4.43 0.86
C ARG A 5 -11.44 -4.90 0.45
N VAL A 6 -10.43 -4.47 1.20
CA VAL A 6 -9.02 -4.87 1.03
C VAL A 6 -8.53 -5.50 2.33
N PRO A 7 -8.56 -6.84 2.44
CA PRO A 7 -8.07 -7.54 3.61
C PRO A 7 -6.57 -7.32 3.82
N TYR A 8 -6.14 -7.12 5.07
CA TYR A 8 -4.73 -6.97 5.43
C TYR A 8 -4.36 -7.64 6.75
N ARG A 9 -3.06 -7.96 6.88
CA ARG A 9 -2.41 -8.33 8.13
C ARG A 9 -1.13 -7.51 8.30
N ILE A 10 -0.85 -7.07 9.54
CA ILE A 10 0.43 -6.42 9.88
C ILE A 10 1.29 -7.42 10.63
N ALA A 11 2.38 -7.86 10.00
CA ALA A 11 3.31 -8.83 10.56
C ALA A 11 3.95 -8.33 11.86
N TYR A 12 4.56 -9.26 12.60
CA TYR A 12 5.40 -8.92 13.75
C TYR A 12 6.60 -8.07 13.31
N GLY A 13 7.13 -7.22 14.20
CA GLY A 13 8.30 -6.36 13.90
C GLY A 13 8.00 -4.86 13.79
N PHE A 14 6.73 -4.46 13.76
CA PHE A 14 6.34 -3.05 13.92
C PHE A 14 6.00 -2.73 15.37
N SER A 15 6.62 -1.67 15.92
CA SER A 15 6.23 -1.11 17.22
C SER A 15 4.79 -0.59 17.19
N ARG A 16 4.18 -0.39 18.37
CA ARG A 16 2.82 0.17 18.48
C ARG A 16 2.67 1.49 17.71
N ALA A 17 3.60 2.42 17.89
CA ALA A 17 3.59 3.71 17.20
C ALA A 17 3.61 3.55 15.67
N LYS A 18 4.41 2.60 15.14
CA LYS A 18 4.47 2.31 13.69
C LYS A 18 3.18 1.68 13.18
N ARG A 19 2.57 0.78 13.95
CA ARG A 19 1.25 0.20 13.63
C ARG A 19 0.17 1.28 13.57
N ASP A 20 0.22 2.26 14.47
CA ASP A 20 -0.74 3.37 14.48
C ASP A 20 -0.58 4.27 13.25
N ILE A 21 0.65 4.53 12.79
CA ILE A 21 0.90 5.27 11.54
C ILE A 21 0.31 4.52 10.33
N ILE A 22 0.55 3.20 10.25
CA ILE A 22 0.03 2.37 9.15
C ILE A 22 -1.51 2.42 9.12
N LYS A 23 -2.15 2.29 10.28
CA LYS A 23 -3.62 2.33 10.40
C LYS A 23 -4.19 3.71 10.06
N LYS A 24 -3.55 4.81 10.49
CA LYS A 24 -3.98 6.18 10.14
C LYS A 24 -3.88 6.45 8.64
N ALA A 25 -2.83 5.94 7.99
CA ALA A 25 -2.69 6.01 6.54
C ALA A 25 -3.84 5.28 5.81
N MET A 26 -4.21 4.08 6.29
CA MET A 26 -5.38 3.35 5.78
C MET A 26 -6.69 4.10 5.98
N GLU A 27 -6.87 4.71 7.15
CA GLU A 27 -8.09 5.46 7.51
C GLU A 27 -8.33 6.67 6.60
N THR A 28 -7.26 7.30 6.08
CA THR A 28 -7.40 8.38 5.10
C THR A 28 -8.15 7.93 3.84
N PHE A 29 -7.95 6.68 3.39
CA PHE A 29 -8.73 6.13 2.27
C PHE A 29 -10.19 5.92 2.66
N HIS A 30 -10.47 5.53 3.91
CA HIS A 30 -11.84 5.29 4.38
C HIS A 30 -12.68 6.56 4.33
N GLN A 31 -12.08 7.70 4.69
CA GLN A 31 -12.73 9.01 4.72
C GLN A 31 -12.97 9.62 3.34
N LYS A 32 -12.13 9.30 2.35
CA LYS A 32 -12.11 9.98 1.05
C LYS A 32 -12.57 9.11 -0.13
N THR A 33 -12.70 7.80 0.07
CA THR A 33 -12.99 6.84 -0.99
C THR A 33 -13.94 5.75 -0.51
N CYS A 34 -14.32 4.83 -1.40
CA CYS A 34 -15.03 3.60 -1.05
C CYS A 34 -14.12 2.44 -0.57
N ILE A 35 -12.79 2.63 -0.57
CA ILE A 35 -11.82 1.60 -0.16
C ILE A 35 -11.87 1.41 1.36
N ARG A 36 -11.92 0.15 1.80
CA ARG A 36 -11.92 -0.25 3.21
C ARG A 36 -10.84 -1.31 3.44
N PHE A 37 -9.71 -0.88 3.99
CA PHE A 37 -8.71 -1.78 4.55
C PHE A 37 -9.26 -2.42 5.83
N VAL A 38 -9.39 -3.75 5.83
CA VAL A 38 -10.01 -4.51 6.93
C VAL A 38 -9.06 -5.61 7.41
N PRO A 39 -9.05 -5.95 8.72
CA PRO A 39 -8.30 -7.11 9.19
C PRO A 39 -8.69 -8.36 8.42
N GLN A 40 -7.70 -9.13 7.99
CA GLN A 40 -7.90 -10.38 7.28
C GLN A 40 -8.64 -11.41 8.15
N LEU A 41 -9.64 -12.07 7.58
CA LEU A 41 -10.34 -13.20 8.18
C LEU A 41 -9.61 -14.52 7.83
N PRO A 42 -9.64 -15.55 8.70
CA PRO A 42 -8.86 -16.79 8.50
C PRO A 42 -9.06 -17.51 7.16
N HIS A 43 -10.23 -17.38 6.53
CA HIS A 43 -10.57 -18.02 5.26
C HIS A 43 -10.18 -17.18 4.02
N GLU A 44 -9.77 -15.92 4.19
CA GLU A 44 -9.38 -15.05 3.08
C GLU A 44 -7.95 -15.40 2.63
N MET A 45 -7.83 -16.01 1.45
CA MET A 45 -6.54 -16.40 0.85
C MET A 45 -5.86 -15.26 0.08
N THR A 46 -6.62 -14.21 -0.27
CA THR A 46 -6.12 -13.03 -0.97
C THR A 46 -6.16 -11.82 -0.05
N PHE A 47 -4.99 -11.35 0.37
CA PHE A 47 -4.87 -10.22 1.29
C PHE A 47 -3.48 -9.58 1.20
N LEU A 48 -3.35 -8.37 1.75
CA LEU A 48 -2.07 -7.68 1.89
C LEU A 48 -1.37 -8.13 3.18
N GLU A 49 -0.16 -8.66 3.06
CA GLU A 49 0.74 -8.87 4.20
C GLU A 49 1.70 -7.67 4.31
N ILE A 50 1.54 -6.87 5.35
CA ILE A 50 2.41 -5.73 5.64
C ILE A 50 3.59 -6.24 6.44
N GLU A 51 4.76 -6.27 5.82
CA GLU A 51 6.01 -6.81 6.37
C GLU A 51 7.11 -5.74 6.39
N SER A 52 8.06 -5.87 7.33
CA SER A 52 9.27 -5.05 7.31
C SER A 52 10.38 -5.78 6.56
N ARG A 53 10.40 -5.66 5.22
CA ARG A 53 11.50 -6.15 4.38
C ARG A 53 12.44 -5.00 4.00
N GLU A 54 13.41 -5.28 3.14
CA GLU A 54 14.27 -4.24 2.56
C GLU A 54 13.46 -3.34 1.61
N GLY A 55 13.62 -2.03 1.77
CA GLY A 55 12.95 -1.01 0.96
C GLY A 55 11.46 -0.81 1.24
N CYS A 56 10.88 0.14 0.51
CA CYS A 56 9.46 0.47 0.48
C CYS A 56 8.93 0.05 -0.90
N TRP A 57 8.00 -0.90 -0.96
CA TRP A 57 7.46 -1.35 -2.23
C TRP A 57 6.16 -2.16 -2.04
N SER A 58 5.33 -2.21 -3.09
CA SER A 58 4.25 -3.18 -3.24
C SER A 58 4.13 -3.66 -4.69
N TYR A 59 3.45 -4.79 -4.88
CA TYR A 59 2.99 -5.18 -6.20
C TYR A 59 1.90 -4.23 -6.70
N VAL A 60 1.85 -3.97 -8.00
CA VAL A 60 0.77 -3.20 -8.60
C VAL A 60 -0.48 -4.06 -8.76
N GLY A 61 -1.54 -3.71 -8.05
CA GLY A 61 -2.86 -4.35 -8.13
C GLY A 61 -3.00 -5.68 -7.36
N LYS A 62 -4.22 -6.24 -7.42
CA LYS A 62 -4.56 -7.51 -6.76
C LYS A 62 -3.99 -8.70 -7.53
N ARG A 63 -3.21 -9.53 -6.84
CA ARG A 63 -2.50 -10.70 -7.41
C ARG A 63 -3.25 -12.03 -7.29
N GLY A 64 -4.32 -12.08 -6.50
CA GLY A 64 -5.12 -13.30 -6.29
C GLY A 64 -4.64 -14.20 -5.13
N TYR A 65 -3.54 -13.86 -4.47
CA TYR A 65 -2.97 -14.58 -3.33
C TYR A 65 -2.45 -13.58 -2.27
N ARG A 66 -1.91 -14.09 -1.15
CA ARG A 66 -1.21 -13.27 -0.15
C ARG A 66 -0.07 -12.50 -0.81
N GLN A 67 -0.19 -11.19 -0.92
CA GLN A 67 0.83 -10.32 -1.52
C GLN A 67 1.43 -9.37 -0.50
N VAL A 68 2.72 -9.09 -0.64
CA VAL A 68 3.47 -8.29 0.33
C VAL A 68 3.35 -6.81 0.01
N VAL A 69 3.22 -6.01 1.07
CA VAL A 69 3.53 -4.58 1.09
C VAL A 69 4.74 -4.43 2.02
N SER A 70 5.91 -4.13 1.45
CA SER A 70 7.12 -3.91 2.24
C SER A 70 7.14 -2.48 2.77
N LEU A 71 7.14 -2.36 4.08
CA LEU A 71 7.40 -1.12 4.79
C LEU A 71 8.56 -1.36 5.74
N ASN A 72 9.80 -1.14 5.30
CA ASN A 72 10.95 -1.24 6.19
C ASN A 72 10.71 -0.41 7.46
N ALA A 73 10.75 -1.06 8.62
CA ALA A 73 10.41 -0.42 9.88
C ALA A 73 11.32 0.77 10.21
N ARG A 74 12.54 0.86 9.64
CA ARG A 74 13.50 1.92 9.92
C ARG A 74 13.38 3.13 8.98
N GLY A 75 12.68 3.01 7.84
CA GLY A 75 12.71 4.05 6.80
C GLY A 75 11.43 4.23 5.97
N CYS A 76 10.43 3.37 6.08
CA CYS A 76 9.23 3.43 5.23
C CYS A 76 7.94 3.76 5.99
N VAL A 77 7.95 3.75 7.33
CA VAL A 77 6.72 3.92 8.12
C VAL A 77 6.41 5.39 8.36
N TYR A 78 6.18 6.10 7.26
CA TYR A 78 5.72 7.48 7.23
C TYR A 78 4.37 7.53 6.52
N HIS A 79 3.46 8.39 6.99
CA HIS A 79 2.07 8.41 6.52
C HIS A 79 1.95 8.39 4.99
N GLY A 80 2.66 9.29 4.30
CA GLY A 80 2.64 9.37 2.83
C GLY A 80 3.22 8.14 2.13
N ILE A 81 4.33 7.58 2.64
CA ILE A 81 4.95 6.37 2.07
C ILE A 81 4.01 5.17 2.23
N VAL A 82 3.34 5.01 3.38
CA VAL A 82 2.34 3.95 3.54
C VAL A 82 1.20 4.11 2.53
N GLN A 83 0.69 5.33 2.33
CA GLN A 83 -0.35 5.58 1.33
C GLN A 83 0.11 5.27 -0.09
N HIS A 84 1.34 5.66 -0.43
CA HIS A 84 1.98 5.38 -1.71
C HIS A 84 2.03 3.88 -2.00
N GLU A 85 2.53 3.07 -1.06
CA GLU A 85 2.62 1.63 -1.26
C GLU A 85 1.23 0.95 -1.28
N LEU A 86 0.26 1.49 -0.56
CA LEU A 86 -1.13 1.03 -0.64
C LEU A 86 -1.78 1.41 -1.99
N LEU A 87 -1.43 2.55 -2.59
CA LEU A 87 -1.87 2.91 -3.95
C LEU A 87 -1.30 1.94 -5.00
N HIS A 88 -0.04 1.52 -4.86
CA HIS A 88 0.50 0.43 -5.67
C HIS A 88 -0.35 -0.83 -5.51
N ALA A 89 -0.62 -1.28 -4.29
CA ALA A 89 -1.47 -2.46 -4.05
C ALA A 89 -2.89 -2.33 -4.64
N LEU A 90 -3.41 -1.09 -4.75
CA LEU A 90 -4.69 -0.77 -5.38
C LEU A 90 -4.64 -0.72 -6.92
N GLY A 91 -3.46 -0.72 -7.54
CA GLY A 91 -3.29 -0.80 -8.99
C GLY A 91 -2.70 0.44 -9.65
N PHE A 92 -2.20 1.41 -8.89
CA PHE A 92 -1.61 2.62 -9.45
C PHE A 92 -0.11 2.45 -9.70
N TYR A 93 0.36 2.92 -10.84
CA TYR A 93 1.80 3.07 -11.14
C TYR A 93 2.30 4.44 -10.67
N HIS A 94 3.60 4.69 -10.75
CA HIS A 94 4.14 6.03 -10.51
C HIS A 94 3.65 7.00 -11.59
N GLU A 95 3.33 8.23 -11.20
CA GLU A 95 2.74 9.22 -12.10
C GLU A 95 3.61 9.52 -13.33
N HIS A 96 4.93 9.61 -13.13
CA HIS A 96 5.89 9.83 -14.21
C HIS A 96 6.02 8.65 -15.18
N THR A 97 5.20 7.59 -15.04
CA THR A 97 5.15 6.46 -15.97
C THR A 97 3.89 6.42 -16.83
N ARG A 98 3.00 7.42 -16.69
CA ARG A 98 1.82 7.57 -17.54
C ARG A 98 2.19 7.60 -19.03
N SER A 99 1.27 7.15 -19.87
CA SER A 99 1.44 7.12 -21.33
C SER A 99 1.58 8.52 -21.96
N ASP A 100 1.10 9.56 -21.29
CA ASP A 100 1.19 10.96 -21.70
C ASP A 100 2.32 11.74 -20.99
N ARG A 101 3.17 11.07 -20.19
CA ARG A 101 4.19 11.74 -19.36
C ARG A 101 5.12 12.66 -20.17
N ASP A 102 5.41 12.32 -21.42
CA ASP A 102 6.38 13.02 -22.25
C ASP A 102 5.83 14.41 -22.68
N GLN A 103 4.54 14.69 -22.41
CA GLN A 103 3.92 16.01 -22.51
C GLN A 103 4.14 16.88 -21.25
N HIS A 104 4.62 16.30 -20.15
CA HIS A 104 4.67 16.96 -18.83
C HIS A 104 6.07 16.98 -18.22
N VAL A 105 6.90 15.96 -18.47
CA VAL A 105 8.23 15.81 -17.89
C VAL A 105 9.23 15.31 -18.93
N ILE A 106 10.51 15.65 -18.73
CA ILE A 106 11.63 15.12 -19.50
C ILE A 106 12.40 14.17 -18.58
N ILE A 107 12.62 12.94 -19.03
CA ILE A 107 13.48 11.99 -18.32
C ILE A 107 14.91 12.14 -18.83
N ASN A 108 15.79 12.67 -17.98
CA ASN A 108 17.22 12.75 -18.26
C ASN A 108 17.86 11.39 -17.99
N TRP A 109 18.01 10.57 -19.04
CA TRP A 109 18.54 9.21 -18.94
C TRP A 109 20.07 9.10 -18.85
N ARG A 110 20.77 10.20 -19.10
CA ARG A 110 22.24 10.27 -19.20
C ARG A 110 22.87 10.68 -17.88
#